data_AF-A0A259KLU9-F1
#
_entry.id   AF-A0A259KLU9-F1
#
_cell.length_a   1.000
_cell.length_b   1.000
_cell.length_c   1.000
_cell.angle_alpha   90.00
_cell.angle_beta   90.00
_cell.angle_gamma   90.00
#
_symmetry.space_group_name_H-M   'P 1'
#
loop_
_entity.id
_entity.type
_entity.pdbx_description
1 polymer ?
#
loop_
_entity_poly.entity_id
_entity_poly.type
_entity_poly.pdbx_seq_one_letter_code
_entity_poly.pdbx_strand_id
1 'polypeptide(L)'
;MSELLTQYFERYAEEAITKMKAALIAVDYYERIRVRLARKEDLSGELAIIAKVGPAGTMAVVKEAIADYKAQVSGAWELNQRLQDIGKHKVSLIVNEREHLPRADVSYQFKSKAGTVKVHITTAGETFRLEINAGKNPMAAQMACIELEKQLTFIALTG
;
A
#
# COMPACT_ATOMS: atom_id res chain seq x y z
N MET A 1 -12.51 15.37 -17.05
CA MET A 1 -11.97 14.95 -15.72
C MET A 1 -10.49 15.27 -15.72
N SER A 2 -9.88 15.56 -14.57
CA SER A 2 -8.47 15.98 -14.54
C SER A 2 -7.53 14.84 -14.90
N GLU A 3 -6.75 15.02 -15.97
CA GLU A 3 -5.75 14.06 -16.43
C GLU A 3 -4.62 13.87 -15.40
N LEU A 4 -4.20 14.96 -14.73
CA LEU A 4 -3.13 14.91 -13.74
C LEU A 4 -3.52 14.10 -12.49
N LEU A 5 -4.76 14.26 -12.01
CA LEU A 5 -5.25 13.47 -10.88
C LEU A 5 -5.34 11.99 -11.25
N THR A 6 -5.88 11.68 -12.44
CA THR A 6 -5.98 10.30 -12.92
C THR A 6 -4.60 9.65 -12.99
N GLN A 7 -3.65 10.26 -13.69
CA GLN A 7 -2.29 9.71 -13.83
C GLN A 7 -1.58 9.53 -12.47
N TYR A 8 -1.75 10.49 -11.56
CA TYR A 8 -1.18 10.38 -10.21
C TYR A 8 -1.72 9.17 -9.47
N PHE A 9 -3.04 8.99 -9.43
CA PHE A 9 -3.67 7.90 -8.69
C PHE A 9 -3.53 6.54 -9.38
N GLU A 10 -3.39 6.50 -10.71
CA GLU A 10 -3.02 5.29 -11.45
C GLU A 10 -1.62 4.83 -11.06
N ARG A 11 -0.61 5.70 -11.20
CA ARG A 11 0.77 5.38 -10.81
C ARG A 11 0.87 5.00 -9.34
N TYR A 12 0.14 5.71 -8.48
CA TYR A 12 0.06 5.38 -7.05
C TYR A 12 -0.49 3.97 -6.82
N ALA A 13 -1.55 3.57 -7.53
CA ALA A 13 -2.12 2.23 -7.42
C ALA A 13 -1.13 1.16 -7.90
N GLU A 14 -0.43 1.39 -9.02
CA GLU A 14 0.60 0.49 -9.54
C GLU A 14 1.76 0.31 -8.56
N GLU A 15 2.25 1.40 -7.97
CA GLU A 15 3.29 1.38 -6.96
C GLU A 15 2.83 0.65 -5.68
N ALA A 16 1.59 0.90 -5.24
CA ALA A 16 1.01 0.24 -4.07
C ALA A 16 0.90 -1.29 -4.28
N ILE A 17 0.41 -1.72 -5.44
CA ILE A 17 0.35 -3.14 -5.81
C ILE A 17 1.75 -3.75 -5.85
N THR A 18 2.72 -3.05 -6.43
CA THR A 18 4.12 -3.51 -6.53
C THR A 18 4.74 -3.69 -5.15
N LYS A 19 4.58 -2.70 -4.26
CA LYS A 19 5.06 -2.75 -2.87
C LYS A 19 4.40 -3.89 -2.10
N MET A 20 3.07 -4.02 -2.22
CA MET A 20 2.30 -5.07 -1.57
C MET A 20 2.76 -6.47 -2.02
N LYS A 21 2.97 -6.66 -3.33
CA LYS A 21 3.50 -7.90 -3.89
C LYS A 21 4.88 -8.24 -3.34
N ALA A 22 5.80 -7.28 -3.34
CA ALA A 22 7.16 -7.49 -2.81
C ALA A 22 7.14 -7.86 -1.32
N ALA A 23 6.33 -7.17 -0.53
CA ALA A 23 6.18 -7.46 0.89
C ALA A 23 5.56 -8.85 1.15
N LEU A 24 4.55 -9.27 0.38
CA LEU A 24 3.97 -10.61 0.51
C LEU A 24 4.95 -11.72 0.17
N ILE A 25 5.75 -11.56 -0.89
CA ILE A 25 6.81 -12.52 -1.24
C ILE A 25 7.81 -12.65 -0.08
N ALA A 26 8.17 -11.53 0.56
CA ALA A 26 9.05 -11.54 1.73
C ALA A 26 8.39 -12.25 2.93
N VAL A 27 7.11 -11.99 3.22
CA VAL A 27 6.37 -12.70 4.27
C VAL A 27 6.39 -14.21 4.03
N ASP A 28 6.07 -14.66 2.82
CA ASP A 28 6.05 -16.09 2.48
C ASP A 28 7.44 -16.74 2.64
N TYR A 29 8.50 -16.03 2.26
CA TYR A 29 9.87 -16.47 2.45
C TYR A 29 10.20 -16.69 3.93
N TYR A 30 9.94 -15.69 4.78
CA TYR A 30 10.22 -15.78 6.21
C TYR A 30 9.30 -16.77 6.93
N GLU A 31 8.04 -16.92 6.52
CA GLU A 31 7.12 -17.93 7.06
C GLU A 31 7.63 -19.35 6.78
N ARG A 32 8.19 -19.62 5.59
CA ARG A 32 8.82 -20.92 5.28
C ARG A 32 10.00 -21.20 6.21
N ILE A 33 10.86 -20.21 6.46
CA ILE A 33 11.98 -20.33 7.41
C ILE A 33 11.45 -20.61 8.82
N ARG A 34 10.43 -19.86 9.25
CA ARG A 34 9.79 -20.02 10.57
C ARG A 34 9.30 -21.45 10.80
N VAL A 35 8.61 -22.04 9.82
CA VAL A 35 8.09 -23.41 9.90
C VAL A 35 9.21 -24.43 10.00
N ARG A 36 10.28 -24.29 9.21
CA ARG A 36 11.44 -25.21 9.24
C ARG A 36 12.21 -25.13 10.55
N LEU A 37 12.45 -23.91 11.06
CA LEU A 37 13.05 -23.70 12.39
C LEU A 37 12.19 -24.30 13.51
N ALA A 38 10.86 -24.18 13.43
CA ALA A 38 9.95 -24.80 14.40
C ALA A 38 10.01 -26.34 14.38
N ARG A 39 10.35 -26.94 13.23
CA ARG A 39 10.62 -28.37 13.08
C ARG A 39 12.02 -28.80 13.52
N LYS A 40 12.84 -27.86 14.02
CA LYS A 40 14.24 -28.07 14.42
C LYS A 40 15.15 -28.51 13.26
N GLU A 41 14.81 -28.14 12.03
CA GLU A 41 15.70 -28.32 10.88
C GLU A 41 16.94 -27.43 11.05
N ASP A 42 18.12 -27.98 10.77
CA ASP A 42 19.35 -27.19 10.74
C ASP A 42 19.46 -26.44 9.40
N LEU A 43 19.32 -25.12 9.49
CA LEU A 43 19.38 -24.22 8.35
C LEU A 43 20.72 -23.48 8.27
N SER A 44 21.70 -23.82 9.11
CA SER A 44 23.00 -23.12 9.17
C SER A 44 23.79 -23.17 7.86
N GLY A 45 23.60 -24.22 7.04
CA GLY A 45 24.18 -24.33 5.70
C GLY A 45 23.52 -23.45 4.63
N GLU A 46 22.26 -23.07 4.81
CA GLU A 46 21.52 -22.19 3.89
C GLU A 46 21.57 -20.72 4.33
N LEU A 47 21.59 -20.49 5.64
CA LEU A 47 21.53 -19.19 6.27
C LEU A 47 22.68 -19.06 7.27
N ALA A 48 23.81 -18.52 6.79
CA ALA A 48 25.03 -18.36 7.59
C ALA A 48 24.82 -17.55 8.88
N ILE A 49 23.78 -16.72 8.97
CA ILE A 49 23.44 -15.98 10.18
C ILE A 49 23.01 -16.91 11.33
N ILE A 50 22.42 -18.07 11.03
CA ILE A 50 21.97 -19.05 12.03
C ILE A 50 23.17 -19.65 12.77
N ALA A 51 24.29 -19.87 12.07
CA ALA A 51 25.53 -20.30 12.69
C ALA A 51 26.10 -19.25 13.68
N LYS A 52 25.75 -17.97 13.51
CA LYS A 52 26.23 -16.87 14.35
C LYS A 52 25.34 -16.58 15.56
N VAL A 53 24.01 -16.53 15.37
CA VAL A 53 23.04 -16.14 16.44
C VAL A 53 22.24 -17.32 17.01
N GLY A 54 22.39 -18.51 16.43
CA GLY A 54 21.68 -19.72 16.85
C GLY A 54 20.19 -19.74 16.47
N PRO A 55 19.54 -20.92 16.53
CA PRO A 55 18.15 -21.09 16.06
C PRO A 55 17.12 -20.19 16.77
N ALA A 56 17.32 -19.94 18.07
CA ALA A 56 16.41 -19.09 18.86
C ALA A 56 16.52 -17.61 18.47
N GLY A 57 17.75 -17.10 18.26
CA GLY A 57 17.97 -15.74 17.79
C GLY A 57 17.42 -15.54 16.39
N THR A 58 17.64 -16.50 15.49
CA THR A 58 17.05 -16.47 14.15
C THR A 58 15.52 -16.47 14.19
N MET A 59 14.89 -17.28 15.04
CA MET A 59 13.44 -17.30 15.19
C MET A 59 12.88 -15.92 15.60
N ALA A 60 13.57 -15.20 16.49
CA ALA A 60 13.16 -13.86 16.89
C ALA A 60 13.20 -12.88 15.71
N VAL A 61 14.32 -12.83 14.98
CA VAL A 61 14.49 -11.97 13.79
C VAL A 61 13.48 -12.30 12.70
N VAL A 62 13.22 -13.58 12.45
CA VAL A 62 12.23 -14.03 11.45
C VAL A 62 10.83 -13.55 11.81
N LYS A 63 10.44 -13.62 13.09
CA LYS A 63 9.12 -13.14 13.53
C LYS A 63 8.99 -11.62 13.39
N GLU A 64 10.03 -10.88 13.73
CA GLU A 64 10.09 -9.43 13.56
C GLU A 64 9.98 -9.06 12.08
N ALA A 65 10.77 -9.68 11.21
CA ALA A 65 10.68 -9.46 9.76
C ALA A 65 9.29 -9.76 9.20
N ILE A 66 8.64 -10.87 9.61
CA ILE A 66 7.26 -11.17 9.19
C ILE A 66 6.30 -10.05 9.63
N ALA A 67 6.44 -9.53 10.85
CA ALA A 67 5.59 -8.45 11.34
C ALA A 67 5.81 -7.16 10.53
N ASP A 68 7.07 -6.80 10.27
CA ASP A 68 7.44 -5.61 9.49
C ASP A 68 6.91 -5.68 8.07
N TYR A 69 7.09 -6.81 7.37
CA TYR A 69 6.58 -6.96 6.02
C TYR A 69 5.06 -7.02 5.98
N LYS A 70 4.39 -7.60 6.98
CA LYS A 70 2.91 -7.51 7.10
C LYS A 70 2.46 -6.07 7.30
N ALA A 71 3.20 -5.26 8.07
CA ALA A 71 2.93 -3.84 8.20
C ALA A 71 3.11 -3.09 6.86
N GLN A 72 4.13 -3.46 6.06
CA GLN A 72 4.33 -2.90 4.71
C GLN A 72 3.20 -3.27 3.74
N VAL A 73 2.61 -4.47 3.85
CA VAL A 73 1.42 -4.85 3.07
C VAL A 73 0.25 -3.92 3.39
N SER A 74 -0.03 -3.66 4.66
CA SER A 74 -1.08 -2.71 5.06
C SER A 74 -0.75 -1.26 4.70
N GLY A 75 0.52 -0.87 4.84
CA GLY A 75 1.00 0.49 4.60
C GLY A 75 1.19 0.84 3.12
N ALA A 76 1.11 -0.14 2.21
CA ALA A 76 1.26 0.09 0.76
C ALA A 76 0.24 1.12 0.21
N TRP A 77 -0.91 1.25 0.87
CA TRP A 77 -1.98 2.17 0.54
C TRP A 77 -2.02 3.42 1.43
N GLU A 78 -0.93 3.74 2.10
CA GLU A 78 -0.79 5.03 2.78
C GLU A 78 -0.47 6.13 1.74
N LEU A 79 -1.14 7.27 1.86
CA LEU A 79 -0.85 8.44 1.02
C LEU A 79 0.34 9.22 1.59
N ASN A 80 0.89 10.14 0.81
CA ASN A 80 1.81 11.14 1.36
C ASN A 80 1.18 11.87 2.55
N GLN A 81 1.96 12.13 3.60
CA GLN A 81 1.47 12.76 4.85
C GLN A 81 0.63 14.02 4.59
N ARG A 82 1.05 14.88 3.66
CA ARG A 82 0.31 16.10 3.30
C ARG A 82 -1.10 15.80 2.79
N LEU A 83 -1.28 14.72 2.03
CA LEU A 83 -2.61 14.28 1.56
C LEU A 83 -3.42 13.66 2.69
N GLN A 84 -2.77 12.95 3.62
CA GLN A 84 -3.44 12.44 4.81
C GLN A 84 -3.95 13.58 5.70
N ASP A 85 -3.20 14.66 5.85
CA ASP A 85 -3.55 15.79 6.72
C ASP A 85 -4.78 16.57 6.22
N ILE A 86 -4.99 16.60 4.90
CA ILE A 86 -6.09 17.35 4.26
C ILE A 86 -7.28 16.46 3.86
N GLY A 87 -7.14 15.15 4.00
CA GLY A 87 -8.06 14.16 3.45
C GLY A 87 -8.52 13.14 4.47
N LYS A 88 -9.70 12.57 4.24
CA LYS A 88 -10.12 11.34 4.92
C LYS A 88 -9.75 10.16 4.04
N HIS A 89 -9.22 9.11 4.66
CA HIS A 89 -8.88 7.89 3.95
C HIS A 89 -9.48 6.69 4.67
N LYS A 90 -9.83 5.67 3.89
CA LYS A 90 -10.24 4.36 4.37
C LYS A 90 -9.62 3.33 3.46
N VAL A 91 -8.80 2.45 4.04
CA VAL A 91 -8.18 1.33 3.36
C VAL A 91 -8.79 0.05 3.93
N SER A 92 -9.25 -0.84 3.07
CA SER A 92 -9.71 -2.18 3.45
C SER A 92 -9.00 -3.20 2.59
N LEU A 93 -8.29 -4.14 3.21
CA LEU A 93 -7.65 -5.26 2.53
C LEU A 93 -8.46 -6.53 2.76
N ILE A 94 -8.89 -7.16 1.67
CA ILE A 94 -9.69 -8.39 1.67
C ILE A 94 -8.77 -9.52 1.23
N VAL A 95 -8.44 -10.41 2.17
CA VAL A 95 -7.65 -11.61 1.90
C VAL A 95 -8.59 -12.74 1.49
N ASN A 96 -8.39 -13.28 0.29
CA ASN A 96 -9.09 -14.44 -0.22
C ASN A 96 -8.11 -15.61 -0.36
N GLU A 97 -8.42 -16.78 0.21
CA GLU A 97 -7.54 -17.96 0.18
C GLU A 97 -7.16 -18.42 -1.23
N ARG A 98 -7.97 -18.07 -2.24
CA ARG A 98 -7.73 -18.42 -3.65
C ARG A 98 -6.95 -17.37 -4.43
N GLU A 99 -6.57 -16.27 -3.81
CA GLU A 99 -5.85 -15.17 -4.46
C GLU A 99 -4.50 -14.93 -3.79
N HIS A 100 -3.46 -14.78 -4.62
CA HIS A 100 -2.10 -14.52 -4.13
C HIS A 100 -1.92 -13.08 -3.61
N LEU A 101 -2.72 -12.14 -4.12
CA LEU A 101 -2.70 -10.74 -3.69
C LEU A 101 -4.04 -10.41 -3.01
N PRO A 102 -4.03 -9.77 -1.83
CA PRO A 102 -5.22 -9.20 -1.23
C PRO A 102 -5.87 -8.19 -2.17
N ARG A 103 -7.19 -8.17 -2.18
CA ARG A 103 -7.94 -7.10 -2.85
C ARG A 103 -7.98 -5.88 -1.94
N ALA A 104 -7.59 -4.74 -2.47
CA ALA A 104 -7.71 -3.47 -1.78
C ALA A 104 -9.01 -2.79 -2.21
N ASP A 105 -9.77 -2.30 -1.24
CA ASP A 105 -10.87 -1.33 -1.43
C ASP A 105 -10.48 -0.07 -0.67
N VAL A 106 -10.15 0.97 -1.42
CA VAL A 106 -9.53 2.18 -0.89
C VAL A 106 -10.30 3.41 -1.30
N SER A 107 -10.71 4.19 -0.31
CA SER A 107 -11.47 5.42 -0.49
C SER A 107 -10.71 6.60 0.09
N TYR A 108 -10.46 7.62 -0.73
CA TYR A 108 -9.90 8.90 -0.33
C TYR A 108 -10.89 10.03 -0.57
N GLN A 109 -10.94 10.98 0.34
CA GLN A 109 -11.84 12.13 0.26
C GLN A 109 -11.10 13.41 0.65
N PHE A 110 -10.94 14.32 -0.30
CA PHE A 110 -10.27 15.60 -0.12
C PHE A 110 -11.30 16.72 -0.16
N LYS A 111 -11.50 17.39 0.98
CA LYS A 111 -12.47 18.50 1.09
C LYS A 111 -11.76 19.82 0.88
N SER A 112 -12.36 20.67 0.06
CA SER A 112 -11.87 22.00 -0.27
C SER A 112 -13.00 23.02 -0.17
N LYS A 113 -12.70 24.32 -0.35
CA LYS A 113 -13.74 25.36 -0.39
C LYS A 113 -14.63 25.22 -1.62
N ALA A 114 -14.08 24.73 -2.72
CA ALA A 114 -14.78 24.57 -4.00
C ALA A 114 -15.64 23.30 -4.05
N GLY A 115 -15.30 22.26 -3.29
CA GLY A 115 -16.04 21.01 -3.32
C GLY A 115 -15.33 19.88 -2.61
N THR A 116 -15.62 18.65 -3.00
CA THR A 116 -14.97 17.47 -2.44
C THR A 116 -14.62 16.49 -3.55
N VAL A 117 -13.35 16.15 -3.64
CA VAL A 117 -12.86 15.14 -4.57
C VAL A 117 -12.82 13.81 -3.83
N LYS A 118 -13.54 12.82 -4.35
CA LYS A 118 -13.52 11.43 -3.88
C LYS A 118 -12.74 10.60 -4.88
N VAL A 119 -11.83 9.79 -4.38
CA VAL A 119 -11.06 8.83 -5.17
C VAL A 119 -11.35 7.45 -4.60
N HIS A 120 -11.77 6.53 -5.44
CA HIS A 120 -12.02 5.14 -5.08
C HIS A 120 -11.14 4.24 -5.95
N ILE A 121 -10.36 3.39 -5.31
CA ILE A 121 -9.52 2.41 -5.96
C ILE A 121 -9.93 1.04 -5.46
N THR A 122 -10.21 0.13 -6.40
CA THR A 122 -10.42 -1.29 -6.11
C THR A 122 -9.43 -2.13 -6.88
N THR A 123 -8.88 -3.19 -6.27
CA THR A 123 -7.94 -4.10 -6.94
C THR A 123 -8.45 -5.53 -7.06
N ALA A 124 -7.97 -6.20 -8.09
CA ALA A 124 -8.11 -7.64 -8.30
C ALA A 124 -6.81 -8.18 -8.89
N GLY A 125 -6.03 -8.89 -8.07
CA GLY A 125 -4.67 -9.28 -8.44
C GLY A 125 -3.79 -8.05 -8.68
N GLU A 126 -3.15 -8.01 -9.85
CA GLU A 126 -2.30 -6.88 -10.27
C GLU A 126 -3.07 -5.79 -11.03
N THR A 127 -4.37 -5.95 -11.22
CA THR A 127 -5.21 -4.97 -11.90
C THR A 127 -5.97 -4.11 -10.90
N PHE A 128 -6.32 -2.90 -11.32
CA PHE A 128 -7.09 -1.96 -10.50
C PHE A 128 -8.14 -1.24 -11.34
N ARG A 129 -9.14 -0.70 -10.63
CA ARG A 129 -10.13 0.24 -11.14
C ARG A 129 -10.03 1.51 -10.32
N LEU A 130 -9.88 2.64 -11.00
CA LEU A 130 -9.83 3.97 -10.41
C LEU A 130 -11.10 4.75 -10.77
N GLU A 131 -11.75 5.32 -9.76
CA GLU A 131 -12.87 6.22 -9.93
C GLU A 131 -12.61 7.54 -9.19
N ILE A 132 -12.67 8.65 -9.91
CA ILE A 132 -12.53 9.99 -9.34
C ILE A 132 -13.86 10.73 -9.51
N ASN A 133 -14.39 11.30 -8.44
CA ASN A 133 -15.66 12.03 -8.45
C ASN A 133 -15.54 13.33 -7.66
N ALA A 134 -15.79 14.46 -8.31
CA ALA A 134 -15.72 15.80 -7.71
C ALA A 134 -17.10 16.50 -7.62
N GLY A 135 -18.19 15.73 -7.72
CA GLY A 135 -19.56 16.23 -7.70
C GLY A 135 -20.15 16.52 -9.08
N LYS A 136 -21.44 16.89 -9.12
CA LYS A 136 -22.21 17.08 -10.35
C LYS A 136 -22.10 18.49 -10.96
N ASN A 137 -21.72 19.50 -10.18
CA ASN A 137 -21.55 20.86 -10.67
C ASN A 137 -20.18 21.00 -11.35
N PRO A 138 -20.11 21.23 -12.68
CA PRO A 138 -18.85 21.21 -13.42
C PRO A 138 -17.83 22.24 -12.94
N MET A 139 -18.26 23.46 -12.62
CA MET A 139 -17.36 24.54 -12.20
C MET A 139 -16.79 24.28 -10.80
N ALA A 140 -17.64 23.86 -9.86
CA ALA A 140 -17.21 23.48 -8.51
C ALA A 140 -16.28 22.26 -8.53
N ALA A 141 -16.62 21.26 -9.36
CA ALA A 141 -15.82 20.04 -9.55
C ALA A 141 -14.42 20.37 -10.11
N GLN A 142 -14.34 21.22 -11.14
CA GLN A 142 -13.07 21.63 -11.72
C GLN A 142 -12.20 22.39 -10.71
N MET A 143 -12.78 23.32 -9.97
CA MET A 143 -12.05 24.08 -8.95
C MET A 143 -11.55 23.19 -7.80
N ALA A 144 -12.36 22.22 -7.36
CA ALA A 144 -11.95 21.25 -6.35
C ALA A 144 -10.79 20.36 -6.84
N CYS A 145 -10.82 19.93 -8.10
CA CYS A 145 -9.72 19.19 -8.72
C CYS A 145 -8.45 20.02 -8.78
N ILE A 146 -8.51 21.27 -9.27
CA ILE A 146 -7.35 22.18 -9.34
C ILE A 146 -6.74 22.41 -7.94
N GLU A 147 -7.56 22.53 -6.91
CA GLU A 147 -7.08 22.71 -5.54
C GLU A 147 -6.32 21.48 -5.02
N LEU A 148 -6.78 20.28 -5.38
CA LEU A 148 -6.06 19.04 -5.07
C LEU A 148 -4.77 18.90 -5.90
N GLU A 149 -4.82 19.23 -7.19
CA GLU A 149 -3.65 19.20 -8.08
C GLU A 149 -2.51 20.08 -7.55
N LYS A 150 -2.83 21.28 -7.04
CA LYS A 150 -1.84 22.16 -6.39
C LYS A 150 -1.11 21.46 -5.23
N GLN A 151 -1.81 20.65 -4.45
CA GLN A 151 -1.19 19.89 -3.36
C GLN A 151 -0.26 18.81 -3.92
N LEU A 152 -0.65 18.13 -5.00
CA LEU A 152 0.19 17.15 -5.68
C LEU A 152 1.45 17.78 -6.28
N THR A 153 1.32 18.94 -6.93
CA THR A 153 2.47 19.69 -7.46
C THR A 153 3.41 20.09 -6.34
N PHE A 154 2.88 20.55 -5.20
CA PHE A 154 3.72 20.87 -4.05
C PHE A 154 4.49 19.65 -3.55
N ILE A 155 3.81 18.50 -3.42
CA ILE A 155 4.46 17.23 -3.02
C ILE A 155 5.58 16.87 -3.99
N ALA A 156 5.36 17.01 -5.30
CA ALA A 156 6.38 16.72 -6.31
C ALA A 156 7.59 17.67 -6.28
N LEU A 157 7.46 18.86 -5.68
CA LEU A 157 8.53 19.85 -5.56
C LEU A 157 9.27 19.78 -4.21
N THR A 158 8.65 19.20 -3.18
CA THR A 158 9.20 19.14 -1.81
C THR A 158 9.53 17.75 -1.30
N GLY A 159 9.12 16.70 -2.02
CA GLY A 159 9.47 15.31 -1.74
C GLY A 159 10.67 14.87 -2.57
#